data_AF-A0A9D6XEG1-F1
#
_entry.id   AF-A0A9D6XEG1-F1
#
_cell.length_a   1.000
_cell.length_b   1.000
_cell.length_c   1.000
_cell.angle_alpha   90.00
_cell.angle_beta   90.00
_cell.angle_gamma   90.00
#
_symmetry.space_group_name_H-M   'P 1'
#
loop_
_entity.id
_entity.type
_entity.pdbx_description
1 polymer ?
#
loop_
_entity_poly.entity_id
_entity_poly.type
_entity_poly.pdbx_seq_one_letter_code
_entity_poly.pdbx_strand_id
1 'polypeptide(L)' 'MAYTTKNDEASKPGDAPRYTCSDYRAEMLLASLRKRRSDPSTSDQDRKIAEMEIERLEREMGLS' A
#
# COMPACT_ATOMS: atom_id res chain seq x y z
N MET A 1 18.36 31.94 -35.42
CA MET A 1 19.11 31.19 -34.39
C MET A 1 18.29 29.95 -34.05
N ALA A 2 18.83 28.79 -34.40
CA ALA A 2 18.28 27.49 -34.05
C ALA A 2 18.67 27.16 -32.61
N TYR A 3 17.75 26.57 -31.86
CA TYR A 3 18.08 25.49 -30.92
C TYR A 3 16.97 24.45 -30.98
N THR A 4 17.18 23.46 -31.83
CA THR A 4 16.65 22.12 -31.63
C THR A 4 17.41 21.48 -30.47
N THR A 5 16.69 21.00 -29.46
CA THR A 5 17.17 19.95 -28.57
C THR A 5 16.17 18.79 -28.61
N LYS A 6 16.44 17.87 -29.54
CA LYS A 6 16.26 16.43 -29.26
C LYS A 6 17.35 16.05 -28.24
N ASN A 7 17.01 15.11 -27.35
CA ASN A 7 17.87 14.16 -26.62
C ASN A 7 17.24 13.96 -25.24
N ASP A 8 16.53 12.85 -25.04
CA ASP A 8 17.12 11.58 -24.60
C ASP A 8 17.54 11.65 -23.13
N GLU A 9 16.57 11.43 -22.23
CA GLU A 9 16.84 10.65 -21.03
C GLU A 9 15.67 9.69 -20.84
N ALA A 10 15.80 8.54 -21.50
CA ALA A 10 15.08 7.33 -21.11
C ALA A 10 15.38 7.08 -19.63
N SER A 11 14.42 7.39 -18.76
CA SER A 11 14.45 6.97 -17.36
C SER A 11 14.68 5.47 -17.32
N LYS A 12 15.84 5.08 -16.80
CA LYS A 12 16.28 3.69 -16.66
C LYS A 12 15.17 2.83 -16.02
N PRO A 13 14.95 1.59 -16.47
CA PRO A 13 14.01 0.68 -15.83
C PRO A 13 14.63 0.25 -14.49
N GLY A 14 14.02 0.68 -13.39
CA GLY A 14 14.53 0.46 -12.05
C GLY A 14 13.49 0.81 -10.99
N ASP A 15 12.41 0.04 -11.00
CA ASP A 15 11.57 -0.36 -9.86
C ASP A 15 11.54 0.55 -8.62
N ALA A 16 10.94 1.73 -8.74
CA ALA A 16 10.20 2.29 -7.60
C ALA A 16 8.72 2.02 -7.87
N PRO A 17 8.02 1.18 -7.09
CA PRO A 17 6.58 1.05 -7.23
C PRO A 17 6.02 2.46 -7.09
N ARG A 18 5.25 2.90 -8.08
CA ARG A 18 4.50 4.15 -8.01
C ARG A 18 3.42 3.95 -6.94
N TYR A 19 3.81 4.08 -5.67
CA TYR A 19 2.87 4.10 -4.56
C TYR A 19 2.03 5.34 -4.74
N THR A 20 0.84 5.13 -5.28
CA THR A 20 -0.17 6.17 -5.34
C THR A 20 -0.59 6.52 -3.92
N CYS A 21 -1.09 7.73 -3.66
CA CYS A 21 -1.61 8.08 -2.33
C CYS A 21 -2.67 7.09 -1.80
N SER A 22 -3.31 6.32 -2.69
CA SER A 22 -4.18 5.19 -2.34
C SER A 22 -3.43 4.07 -1.63
N ASP A 23 -2.25 3.70 -2.12
CA ASP A 23 -1.45 2.59 -1.59
C ASP A 23 -0.89 2.92 -0.21
N TYR A 24 -0.40 4.15 -0.02
CA TYR A 24 0.06 4.60 1.30
C TYR A 24 -1.06 4.60 2.34
N ARG A 25 -2.28 5.02 1.97
CA ARG A 25 -3.42 4.97 2.88
C ARG A 25 -3.82 3.54 3.23
N ALA A 26 -3.80 2.64 2.24
CA ALA A 26 -4.09 1.23 2.45
C ALA A 26 -3.06 0.59 3.39
N GLU A 27 -1.77 0.90 3.21
CA GLU A 27 -0.69 0.46 4.11
C GLU A 27 -0.88 0.96 5.55
N MET A 28 -1.21 2.24 5.72
CA MET A 28 -1.46 2.79 7.06
C MET A 28 -2.68 2.15 7.73
N LEU A 29 -3.74 1.89 6.96
CA LEU A 29 -4.92 1.21 7.45
C LEU A 29 -4.59 -0.23 7.86
N LEU A 30 -3.88 -0.97 7.00
CA LEU A 30 -3.41 -2.33 7.24
C LEU A 30 -2.55 -2.42 8.51
N ALA A 31 -1.61 -1.49 8.70
CA ALA A 31 -0.79 -1.41 9.90
C ALA A 31 -1.66 -1.20 11.17
N SER A 32 -2.66 -0.33 11.10
CA SER A 32 -3.58 -0.08 12.23
C SER A 32 -4.43 -1.30 12.58
N LEU A 33 -4.88 -2.06 11.57
CA LEU A 33 -5.70 -3.25 11.76
C LEU A 33 -4.87 -4.40 12.35
N ARG A 34 -3.65 -4.59 11.85
CA ARG A 34 -2.70 -5.56 12.40
C ARG A 34 -2.40 -5.28 13.86
N LYS A 35 -2.19 -4.00 14.22
CA LYS A 35 -1.98 -3.58 15.61
C LYS A 35 -3.18 -3.93 16.49
N ARG A 36 -4.40 -3.62 16.04
CA ARG A 36 -5.64 -3.97 16.75
C ARG A 36 -5.80 -5.49 16.90
N ARG A 37 -5.56 -6.26 15.85
CA ARG A 37 -5.62 -7.73 15.91
C ARG A 37 -4.65 -8.32 16.95
N SER A 38 -3.45 -7.75 17.05
CA SER A 38 -2.42 -8.19 17.99
C SER A 38 -2.62 -7.71 19.43
N ASP A 39 -3.53 -6.78 19.66
CA ASP A 39 -3.77 -6.22 20.99
C ASP A 39 -4.55 -7.23 21.84
N PRO A 40 -4.00 -7.72 22.97
CA PRO A 40 -4.67 -8.69 23.83
C PRO A 40 -5.93 -8.16 24.50
N SER A 41 -6.14 -6.84 24.53
CA SER A 41 -7.36 -6.20 25.03
C SER A 41 -8.49 -6.13 24.00
N THR A 42 -8.22 -6.47 22.74
CA THR A 42 -9.23 -6.47 21.67
C THR A 42 -10.13 -7.69 21.79
N SER A 43 -11.45 -7.46 21.75
CA SER A 43 -12.45 -8.53 21.82
C SER A 43 -12.30 -9.52 20.66
N ASP A 44 -12.73 -10.77 20.84
CA ASP A 44 -12.67 -11.77 19.77
C ASP A 44 -13.50 -11.38 18.54
N GLN A 45 -14.59 -10.64 18.75
CA GLN A 45 -15.42 -10.10 17.68
C GLN A 45 -14.66 -9.03 16.88
N ASP A 46 -14.04 -8.07 17.57
CA ASP A 46 -13.26 -7.01 16.91
C ASP A 46 -12.02 -7.57 16.22
N ARG A 47 -11.42 -8.62 16.79
CA ARG A 47 -10.28 -9.33 16.19
C ARG A 47 -10.69 -9.98 14.87
N LYS A 48 -11.84 -10.66 14.83
CA LYS A 48 -12.41 -11.22 13.58
C LYS A 48 -12.71 -10.13 12.55
N ILE A 49 -13.31 -9.01 12.96
CA ILE A 49 -13.61 -7.90 12.05
C ILE A 49 -12.30 -7.34 11.47
N ALA A 50 -11.28 -7.12 12.31
CA ALA A 50 -9.98 -6.65 11.87
C ALA A 50 -9.31 -7.64 10.90
N GLU A 51 -9.45 -8.94 11.16
CA GLU A 51 -8.88 -10.00 10.32
C GLU A 51 -9.54 -10.08 8.94
N MET A 52 -10.88 -10.00 8.87
CA MET A 52 -11.61 -9.91 7.59
C MET A 52 -11.21 -8.68 6.78
N GLU A 53 -11.05 -7.53 7.43
CA GLU A 53 -10.68 -6.29 6.76
C GLU A 53 -9.21 -6.28 6.29
N ILE A 54 -8.31 -6.89 7.07
CA ILE A 54 -6.92 -7.16 6.64
C ILE A 54 -6.91 -7.99 5.36
N GLU A 55 -7.67 -9.08 5.33
CA GLU A 55 -7.69 -9.98 4.16
C GLU A 55 -8.25 -9.27 2.91
N ARG A 56 -9.30 -8.45 3.09
CA ARG A 56 -9.85 -7.63 2.00
C ARG A 56 -8.80 -6.64 1.46
N LEU A 57 -8.14 -5.91 2.34
CA LEU A 57 -7.11 -4.93 1.96
C LEU A 57 -5.89 -5.57 1.30
N GLU A 58 -5.44 -6.71 1.81
CA GLU A 58 -4.30 -7.45 1.23
C GLU A 58 -4.62 -7.91 -0.21
N ARG A 59 -5.85 -8.37 -0.48
CA ARG A 59 -6.29 -8.72 -1.84
C ARG A 59 -6.37 -7.50 -2.76
N GLU A 60 -6.91 -6.38 -2.26
CA GLU A 60 -6.99 -5.13 -3.04
C GLU A 60 -5.61 -4.56 -3.38
N MET A 61 -4.62 -4.80 -2.52
CA MET A 61 -3.23 -4.42 -2.72
C MET A 61 -2.42 -5.47 -3.51
N GLY A 62 -2.99 -6.65 -3.80
CA GLY A 62 -2.30 -7.75 -4.49
C GLY A 62 -1.19 -8.41 -3.65
N LEU A 63 -1.31 -8.38 -2.32
CA LEU A 63 -0.34 -8.95 -1.38
C LEU A 63 -0.65 -10.41 -0.98
N SER A 64 -1.88 -10.88 -1.15
CA SER A 64 -2.38 -12.20 -0.70
C SER A 64 -3.40 -12.76 -1.69
#